data_AF-A0A4P7NPI2-F1
#
_entry.id   AF-A0A4P7NPI2-F1
#
_cell.length_a   1.000
_cell.length_b   1.000
_cell.length_c   1.000
_cell.angle_alpha   90.00
_cell.angle_beta   90.00
_cell.angle_gamma   90.00
#
_symmetry.space_group_name_H-M   'P 1'
#
loop_
_entity.id
_entity.type
_entity.pdbx_description
1 polymer ?
#
loop_
_entity_poly.entity_id
_entity_poly.type
_entity_poly.pdbx_seq_one_letter_code
_entity_poly.pdbx_strand_id
1 'polypeptide(L)'
;MKYTTFAALLGLIPSALAHGYHSRRSGVLEERADTSTKDVPRPKIGNVPYGQIIERCTQPGVVAITFDDGPSGFTNALLDLLSREGAKATFFITANNIVPVETDQGRTIVNRAHRDGHQIAHHSWRHQDFSVISRDERTNEVLLPESAFASALGFFPTYIRPPFGSCNADCQSQLGELGYHIINWSIDSDDWRNVPDNIAASEAVITQQLTNSGNGHIILAHDIHQATVERLAGHMIRTAKERGLRMVTVGECLGDPAANWYRAFTPTNPNPGNPPPSGGLKPTPDGTCGGSTGFTCQGSSSGNCCSQYGWCGSSSDHCNAGCQSAFGTCGSGQAPPPSGGGLTVSPDGTCAGNTGFTCQGSSSGNCCSQWGWCGTSADHCAAGCQSAFGTCS
;
A
#
# COMPACT_ATOMS: atom_id res chain seq x y z
N MET A 1 -18.03 13.11 43.73
CA MET A 1 -19.11 13.99 43.22
C MET A 1 -18.46 15.20 42.57
N LYS A 2 -19.03 15.60 41.40
CA LYS A 2 -18.74 16.77 40.54
C LYS A 2 -17.77 16.52 39.39
N TYR A 3 -18.40 16.14 38.27
CA TYR A 3 -17.95 16.27 36.90
C TYR A 3 -17.80 17.76 36.51
N THR A 4 -16.76 18.09 35.76
CA THR A 4 -16.74 19.32 34.97
C THR A 4 -16.08 19.06 33.62
N THR A 5 -16.91 19.05 32.59
CA THR A 5 -16.63 19.02 31.16
C THR A 5 -15.82 20.24 30.72
N PHE A 6 -14.77 20.04 29.93
CA PHE A 6 -14.16 21.09 29.12
C PHE A 6 -14.41 20.79 27.64
N ALA A 7 -15.32 21.55 27.03
CA ALA A 7 -15.48 21.64 25.59
C ALA A 7 -14.59 22.78 25.10
N ALA A 8 -13.64 22.48 24.20
CA ALA A 8 -12.86 23.49 23.51
C ALA A 8 -13.51 23.79 22.15
N LEU A 9 -14.02 25.01 22.02
CA LEU A 9 -14.39 25.67 20.77
C LEU A 9 -13.13 25.89 19.92
N LEU A 10 -13.12 25.40 18.68
CA LEU A 10 -12.25 25.91 17.62
C LEU A 10 -13.08 26.07 16.35
N GLY A 11 -12.92 27.23 15.73
CA GLY A 11 -13.87 27.85 14.80
C GLY A 11 -13.89 27.24 13.41
N LEU A 12 -15.06 27.38 12.79
CA LEU A 12 -15.33 27.09 11.39
C LEU A 12 -14.57 28.07 10.49
N ILE A 13 -13.72 27.55 9.61
CA ILE A 13 -13.27 28.23 8.39
C ILE A 13 -13.90 27.46 7.21
N PRO A 14 -14.66 28.10 6.31
CA PRO A 14 -15.21 27.42 5.15
C PRO A 14 -14.14 27.35 4.05
N SER A 15 -13.54 26.17 3.86
CA SER A 15 -12.76 25.88 2.65
C SER A 15 -13.69 25.28 1.59
N ALA A 16 -14.00 26.09 0.58
CA ALA A 16 -14.57 25.61 -0.67
C ALA A 16 -13.49 24.92 -1.53
N LEU A 17 -13.96 23.94 -2.30
CA LEU A 17 -13.29 23.25 -3.42
C LEU A 17 -12.32 22.11 -3.06
N ALA A 18 -12.91 20.94 -2.81
CA ALA A 18 -12.33 19.66 -3.23
C ALA A 18 -13.39 18.91 -4.05
N HIS A 19 -13.21 18.84 -5.37
CA HIS A 19 -13.98 17.95 -6.23
C HIS A 19 -13.49 16.51 -5.99
N GLY A 20 -14.20 15.79 -5.13
CA GLY A 20 -14.05 14.36 -4.89
C GLY A 20 -15.38 13.80 -4.42
N TYR A 21 -16.09 13.13 -5.32
CA TYR A 21 -17.42 12.55 -5.11
C TYR A 21 -17.44 11.59 -3.91
N HIS A 22 -18.10 11.97 -2.82
CA HIS A 22 -18.83 11.04 -1.97
C HIS A 22 -20.31 11.42 -2.04
N SER A 23 -21.09 10.65 -2.80
CA SER A 23 -22.55 10.75 -2.76
C SER A 23 -23.01 10.21 -1.42
N ARG A 24 -23.29 11.10 -0.46
CA ARG A 24 -24.06 10.74 0.74
C ARG A 24 -25.51 10.48 0.32
N ARG A 25 -25.85 9.23 0.02
CA ARG A 25 -27.23 8.76 0.08
C ARG A 25 -27.30 7.60 1.07
N SER A 26 -28.12 7.79 2.11
CA SER A 26 -28.65 6.76 2.99
C SER A 26 -27.65 6.01 3.87
N GLY A 27 -27.12 6.64 4.94
CA GLY A 27 -26.79 6.00 6.24
C GLY A 27 -26.01 4.68 6.33
N VAL A 28 -25.54 4.12 5.22
CA VAL A 28 -24.87 2.82 5.08
C VAL A 28 -23.52 3.14 4.46
N LEU A 29 -22.45 2.69 5.11
CA LEU A 29 -21.10 2.78 4.58
C LEU A 29 -20.99 1.78 3.42
N GLU A 30 -21.21 2.23 2.18
CA GLU A 30 -21.01 1.38 1.01
C GLU A 30 -19.53 1.39 0.60
N GLU A 31 -18.92 0.20 0.60
CA GLU A 31 -17.64 -0.09 -0.03
C GLU A 31 -17.71 0.30 -1.52
N ARG A 32 -16.68 0.94 -2.08
CA ARG A 32 -16.70 1.20 -3.52
C ARG A 32 -16.62 -0.13 -4.25
N ALA A 33 -17.56 -0.39 -5.15
CA ALA A 33 -17.68 -1.68 -5.83
C ALA A 33 -16.43 -2.09 -6.64
N ASP A 34 -15.60 -1.13 -7.04
CA ASP A 34 -14.34 -1.32 -7.78
C ASP A 34 -13.14 -1.69 -6.89
N THR A 35 -13.23 -1.44 -5.57
CA THR A 35 -12.21 -1.79 -4.58
C THR A 35 -12.68 -2.85 -3.59
N SER A 36 -13.83 -3.47 -3.84
CA SER A 36 -14.40 -4.46 -2.92
C SER A 36 -13.52 -5.69 -2.80
N THR A 37 -13.27 -6.11 -1.56
CA THR A 37 -12.39 -7.26 -1.25
C THR A 37 -13.15 -8.50 -0.83
N LYS A 38 -14.49 -8.42 -0.80
CA LYS A 38 -15.38 -9.50 -0.34
C LYS A 38 -15.18 -10.82 -1.11
N ASP A 39 -14.92 -10.73 -2.41
CA ASP A 39 -14.80 -11.88 -3.32
C ASP A 39 -13.35 -12.33 -3.54
N VAL A 40 -12.37 -11.67 -2.90
CA VAL A 40 -10.96 -12.05 -3.03
C VAL A 40 -10.74 -13.40 -2.34
N PRO A 41 -10.09 -14.39 -3.02
CA PRO A 41 -9.80 -15.68 -2.42
C PRO A 41 -9.03 -15.56 -1.09
N ARG A 42 -9.42 -16.38 -0.10
CA ARG A 42 -8.90 -16.32 1.26
C ARG A 42 -8.13 -17.59 1.67
N PRO A 43 -7.11 -18.04 0.91
CA PRO A 43 -6.36 -19.24 1.26
C PRO A 43 -5.59 -19.03 2.57
N LYS A 44 -5.56 -20.07 3.40
CA LYS A 44 -4.79 -20.12 4.63
C LYS A 44 -3.42 -20.70 4.30
N ILE A 45 -2.42 -19.83 4.13
CA ILE A 45 -1.08 -20.19 3.67
C ILE A 45 -0.13 -20.16 4.86
N GLY A 46 0.81 -21.11 4.91
CA GLY A 46 1.79 -21.19 6.00
C GLY A 46 1.23 -21.86 7.25
N ASN A 47 2.04 -21.82 8.33
CA ASN A 47 1.78 -22.54 9.57
C ASN A 47 1.30 -21.64 10.71
N VAL A 48 1.24 -20.32 10.50
CA VAL A 48 0.73 -19.40 11.52
C VAL A 48 -0.79 -19.58 11.65
N PRO A 49 -1.33 -19.79 12.86
CA PRO A 49 -2.75 -20.00 13.05
C PRO A 49 -3.61 -18.86 12.52
N TYR A 50 -4.75 -19.22 11.91
CA TYR A 50 -5.79 -18.28 11.48
C TYR A 50 -6.98 -18.37 12.45
N GLY A 51 -7.58 -17.23 12.79
CA GLY A 51 -8.74 -17.19 13.69
C GLY A 51 -8.42 -17.58 15.14
N GLN A 52 -7.16 -17.46 15.56
CA GLN A 52 -6.71 -17.74 16.92
C GLN A 52 -5.85 -16.59 17.41
N ILE A 53 -6.00 -16.24 18.69
CA ILE A 53 -5.21 -15.18 19.34
C ILE A 53 -3.76 -15.65 19.50
N ILE A 54 -2.83 -14.81 19.04
CA ILE A 54 -1.38 -15.02 19.12
C ILE A 54 -0.79 -13.86 19.94
N GLU A 55 -0.17 -14.17 21.06
CA GLU A 55 0.38 -13.16 21.99
C GLU A 55 1.90 -13.09 21.99
N ARG A 56 2.57 -14.15 21.52
CA ARG A 56 4.03 -14.30 21.60
C ARG A 56 4.63 -14.73 20.28
N CYS A 57 5.93 -14.46 20.13
CA CYS A 57 6.70 -15.03 19.04
C CYS A 57 6.81 -16.55 19.17
N THR A 58 7.16 -17.21 18.08
CA THR A 58 7.58 -18.62 18.08
C THR A 58 9.09 -18.75 18.10
N GLN A 59 9.80 -17.73 17.60
CA GLN A 59 11.26 -17.67 17.57
C GLN A 59 11.82 -17.13 18.90
N PRO A 60 12.89 -17.73 19.48
CA PRO A 60 13.63 -17.13 20.59
C PRO A 60 14.56 -16.01 20.11
N GLY A 61 15.05 -15.16 21.02
CA GLY A 61 16.05 -14.13 20.70
C GLY A 61 15.54 -12.97 19.84
N VAL A 62 14.23 -12.85 19.66
CA VAL A 62 13.58 -11.79 18.88
C VAL A 62 12.55 -11.02 19.71
N VAL A 63 12.25 -9.81 19.26
CA VAL A 63 11.13 -8.99 19.75
C VAL A 63 10.43 -8.32 18.57
N ALA A 64 9.11 -8.39 18.54
CA ALA A 64 8.27 -7.61 17.64
C ALA A 64 7.74 -6.38 18.39
N ILE A 65 8.29 -5.20 18.07
CA ILE A 65 7.76 -3.92 18.54
C ILE A 65 6.61 -3.54 17.61
N THR A 66 5.44 -3.31 18.17
CA THR A 66 4.23 -3.05 17.39
C THR A 66 3.58 -1.73 17.80
N PHE A 67 3.01 -1.03 16.84
CA PHE A 67 2.37 0.27 17.02
C PHE A 67 0.97 0.26 16.44
N ASP A 68 -0.01 0.64 17.25
CA ASP A 68 -1.43 0.64 16.89
C ASP A 68 -1.95 2.07 16.61
N ASP A 69 -3.14 2.14 16.03
CA ASP A 69 -3.98 3.32 15.77
C ASP A 69 -3.52 4.31 14.71
N GLY A 70 -2.25 4.26 14.32
CA GLY A 70 -1.68 5.09 13.28
C GLY A 70 -2.27 4.83 11.88
N PRO A 71 -1.81 5.57 10.86
CA PRO A 71 -0.73 6.57 10.95
C PRO A 71 -1.19 7.89 11.59
N SER A 72 -0.22 8.65 12.09
CA SER A 72 -0.38 9.93 12.78
C SER A 72 0.62 10.97 12.28
N GLY A 73 0.56 12.19 12.83
CA GLY A 73 1.60 13.20 12.61
C GLY A 73 2.99 12.80 13.10
N PHE A 74 3.10 11.82 14.00
CA PHE A 74 4.36 11.38 14.61
C PHE A 74 4.98 10.16 13.90
N THR A 75 4.21 9.41 13.11
CA THR A 75 4.65 8.16 12.47
C THR A 75 5.91 8.35 11.62
N ASN A 76 6.04 9.46 10.88
CA ASN A 76 7.26 9.72 10.08
C ASN A 76 8.52 9.83 10.94
N ALA A 77 8.44 10.51 12.09
CA ALA A 77 9.57 10.63 13.01
C ALA A 77 9.92 9.27 13.66
N LEU A 78 8.92 8.44 13.92
CA LEU A 78 9.12 7.06 14.36
C LEU A 78 9.84 6.23 13.29
N LEU A 79 9.44 6.35 12.02
CA LEU A 79 10.11 5.67 10.90
C LEU A 79 11.58 6.13 10.75
N ASP A 80 11.86 7.42 10.94
CA ASP A 80 13.24 7.94 10.96
C ASP A 80 14.07 7.34 12.11
N LEU A 81 13.49 7.22 13.31
CA LEU A 81 14.09 6.54 14.45
C LEU A 81 14.39 5.07 14.14
N LEU A 82 13.40 4.32 13.65
CA LEU A 82 13.55 2.89 13.35
C LEU A 82 14.64 2.65 12.29
N SER A 83 14.66 3.47 11.23
CA SER A 83 15.65 3.39 10.15
C SER A 83 17.07 3.65 10.68
N ARG A 84 17.27 4.74 11.44
CA ARG A 84 18.57 5.07 12.05
C ARG A 84 19.07 3.96 12.97
N GLU A 85 18.17 3.33 13.71
CA GLU A 85 18.51 2.30 14.68
C GLU A 85 18.65 0.90 14.08
N GLY A 86 18.33 0.73 12.78
CA GLY A 86 18.34 -0.56 12.11
C GLY A 86 17.26 -1.53 12.62
N ALA A 87 16.14 -0.99 13.14
CA ALA A 87 15.07 -1.78 13.74
C ALA A 87 13.89 -1.97 12.78
N LYS A 88 13.25 -3.15 12.81
CA LYS A 88 11.95 -3.39 12.15
C LYS A 88 10.83 -3.41 13.18
N ALA A 89 9.63 -3.12 12.72
CA ALA A 89 8.42 -2.95 13.52
C ALA A 89 7.20 -3.39 12.71
N THR A 90 6.05 -3.52 13.37
CA THR A 90 4.76 -3.78 12.74
C THR A 90 3.76 -2.69 13.11
N PHE A 91 3.08 -2.13 12.11
CA PHE A 91 2.09 -1.07 12.29
C PHE A 91 0.70 -1.63 12.08
N PHE A 92 -0.10 -1.71 13.15
CA PHE A 92 -1.52 -2.07 13.07
C PHE A 92 -2.32 -0.78 12.83
N ILE A 93 -2.73 -0.59 11.59
CA ILE A 93 -3.29 0.68 11.11
C ILE A 93 -4.81 0.66 11.14
N THR A 94 -5.38 1.67 11.79
CA THR A 94 -6.82 1.94 11.77
C THR A 94 -7.12 2.79 10.54
N ALA A 95 -7.73 2.20 9.51
CA ALA A 95 -7.69 2.77 8.17
C ALA A 95 -8.42 4.11 8.00
N ASN A 96 -9.41 4.40 8.85
CA ASN A 96 -10.15 5.67 8.87
C ASN A 96 -10.21 6.27 10.29
N ASN A 97 -9.04 6.64 10.81
CA ASN A 97 -8.87 7.26 12.12
C ASN A 97 -8.14 8.63 12.04
N ILE A 98 -6.90 8.72 12.55
CA ILE A 98 -6.17 9.99 12.72
C ILE A 98 -5.74 10.57 11.37
N VAL A 99 -4.96 9.82 10.60
CA VAL A 99 -4.63 10.12 9.20
C VAL A 99 -5.19 8.98 8.36
N PRO A 100 -6.39 9.14 7.75
CA PRO A 100 -7.00 8.06 6.98
C PRO A 100 -6.11 7.59 5.83
N VAL A 101 -6.04 6.28 5.62
CA VAL A 101 -5.18 5.62 4.62
C VAL A 101 -5.48 6.11 3.20
N GLU A 102 -6.73 6.46 2.91
CA GLU A 102 -7.17 6.95 1.60
C GLU A 102 -6.79 8.40 1.30
N THR A 103 -6.21 9.13 2.25
CA THR A 103 -5.64 10.47 1.98
C THR A 103 -4.26 10.36 1.35
N ASP A 104 -3.80 11.38 0.63
CA ASP A 104 -2.44 11.40 0.08
C ASP A 104 -1.37 11.25 1.17
N GLN A 105 -1.59 11.89 2.32
CA GLN A 105 -0.70 11.79 3.47
C GLN A 105 -0.69 10.38 4.04
N GLY A 106 -1.86 9.77 4.26
CA GLY A 106 -2.00 8.39 4.73
C GLY A 106 -1.30 7.41 3.80
N ARG A 107 -1.63 7.46 2.50
CA ARG A 107 -0.96 6.65 1.46
C ARG A 107 0.55 6.81 1.50
N THR A 108 1.06 8.03 1.63
CA THR A 108 2.50 8.30 1.66
C THR A 108 3.16 7.64 2.87
N ILE A 109 2.57 7.77 4.06
CA ILE A 109 3.13 7.21 5.30
C ILE A 109 3.10 5.68 5.26
N VAL A 110 1.97 5.07 4.86
CA VAL A 110 1.84 3.61 4.81
C VAL A 110 2.77 3.00 3.75
N ASN A 111 2.86 3.61 2.56
CA ASN A 111 3.82 3.18 1.53
C ASN A 111 5.26 3.30 2.02
N ARG A 112 5.60 4.39 2.70
CA ARG A 112 6.92 4.57 3.31
C ARG A 112 7.22 3.46 4.32
N ALA A 113 6.32 3.21 5.26
CA ALA A 113 6.52 2.18 6.28
C ALA A 113 6.75 0.80 5.65
N HIS A 114 5.95 0.43 4.63
CA HIS A 114 6.14 -0.81 3.89
C HIS A 114 7.49 -0.85 3.14
N ARG A 115 7.81 0.19 2.36
CA ARG A 115 9.07 0.31 1.59
C ARG A 115 10.30 0.23 2.49
N ASP A 116 10.23 0.84 3.67
CA ASP A 116 11.31 0.85 4.64
C ASP A 116 11.43 -0.52 5.37
N GLY A 117 10.62 -1.52 4.99
CA GLY A 117 10.72 -2.92 5.39
C GLY A 117 9.98 -3.25 6.69
N HIS A 118 9.07 -2.38 7.13
CA HIS A 118 8.16 -2.67 8.24
C HIS A 118 6.96 -3.49 7.76
N GLN A 119 6.30 -4.19 8.67
CA GLN A 119 5.07 -4.88 8.36
C GLN A 119 3.87 -3.95 8.56
N ILE A 120 2.97 -3.92 7.58
CA ILE A 120 1.67 -3.27 7.69
C ILE A 120 0.64 -4.32 8.09
N ALA A 121 -0.15 -4.02 9.11
CA ALA A 121 -1.19 -4.89 9.63
C ALA A 121 -2.50 -4.11 9.85
N HIS A 122 -3.59 -4.84 9.96
CA HIS A 122 -4.95 -4.31 10.01
C HIS A 122 -5.36 -4.02 11.46
N HIS A 123 -6.01 -2.86 11.70
CA HIS A 123 -6.55 -2.50 13.01
C HIS A 123 -7.96 -1.91 12.93
N SER A 124 -8.81 -2.53 12.11
CA SER A 124 -10.20 -2.09 11.84
C SER A 124 -10.34 -0.79 11.04
N TRP A 125 -11.58 -0.36 10.81
CA TRP A 125 -11.93 0.86 10.09
C TRP A 125 -12.00 2.06 11.01
N ARG A 126 -12.77 1.94 12.11
CA ARG A 126 -13.06 3.02 13.07
C ARG A 126 -12.79 2.61 14.52
N HIS A 127 -12.00 1.56 14.73
CA HIS A 127 -11.58 1.12 16.06
C HIS A 127 -12.76 0.67 16.94
N GLN A 128 -13.72 -0.08 16.35
CA GLN A 128 -14.84 -0.66 17.11
C GLN A 128 -14.45 -1.96 17.81
N ASP A 129 -15.03 -2.21 18.99
CA ASP A 129 -14.79 -3.44 19.75
C ASP A 129 -15.47 -4.63 19.06
N PHE A 130 -14.64 -5.55 18.55
CA PHE A 130 -15.11 -6.70 17.79
C PHE A 130 -15.92 -7.69 18.62
N SER A 131 -15.77 -7.73 19.94
CA SER A 131 -16.59 -8.59 20.80
C SER A 131 -17.97 -8.02 21.10
N VAL A 132 -18.17 -6.71 20.86
CA VAL A 132 -19.41 -5.99 21.19
C VAL A 132 -20.30 -5.82 19.96
N ILE A 133 -19.71 -5.49 18.81
CA ILE A 133 -20.46 -5.28 17.57
C ILE A 133 -20.97 -6.58 16.96
N SER A 134 -22.00 -6.48 16.14
CA SER A 134 -22.54 -7.62 15.39
C SER A 134 -21.57 -8.13 14.33
N ARG A 135 -21.79 -9.36 13.86
CA ARG A 135 -21.00 -9.98 12.79
C ARG A 135 -21.01 -9.16 11.49
N ASP A 136 -22.13 -8.54 11.15
CA ASP A 136 -22.26 -7.70 9.95
C ASP A 136 -21.50 -6.37 10.10
N GLU A 137 -21.58 -5.73 11.27
CA GLU A 137 -20.78 -4.54 11.58
C GLU A 137 -19.28 -4.87 11.57
N ARG A 138 -18.89 -6.01 12.17
CA ARG A 138 -17.51 -6.49 12.14
C ARG A 138 -17.02 -6.77 10.73
N THR A 139 -17.90 -7.25 9.83
CA THR A 139 -17.57 -7.43 8.41
C THR A 139 -17.17 -6.10 7.78
N ASN A 140 -17.92 -5.03 8.04
CA ASN A 140 -17.58 -3.70 7.52
C ASN A 140 -16.28 -3.16 8.12
N GLU A 141 -16.06 -3.38 9.41
CA GLU A 141 -14.82 -3.02 10.09
C GLU A 141 -13.60 -3.82 9.59
N VAL A 142 -13.81 -4.92 8.87
CA VAL A 142 -12.73 -5.72 8.26
C VAL A 142 -12.55 -5.41 6.78
N LEU A 143 -13.62 -5.35 5.98
CA LEU A 143 -13.52 -5.21 4.52
C LEU A 143 -13.22 -3.78 4.06
N LEU A 144 -13.77 -2.74 4.72
CA LEU A 144 -13.48 -1.34 4.32
C LEU A 144 -11.98 -0.99 4.45
N PRO A 145 -11.26 -1.38 5.52
CA PRO A 145 -9.81 -1.21 5.56
C PRO A 145 -9.08 -2.01 4.49
N GLU A 146 -9.52 -3.23 4.17
CA GLU A 146 -8.91 -4.02 3.08
C GLU A 146 -8.95 -3.25 1.76
N SER A 147 -10.08 -2.65 1.41
CA SER A 147 -10.21 -1.78 0.22
C SER A 147 -9.29 -0.57 0.27
N ALA A 148 -9.17 0.09 1.43
CA ALA A 148 -8.29 1.24 1.59
C ALA A 148 -6.80 0.85 1.43
N PHE A 149 -6.37 -0.26 2.03
CA PHE A 149 -5.02 -0.78 1.85
C PHE A 149 -4.77 -1.22 0.41
N ALA A 150 -5.71 -1.95 -0.19
CA ALA A 150 -5.63 -2.38 -1.58
C ALA A 150 -5.49 -1.20 -2.54
N SER A 151 -6.25 -0.13 -2.34
CA SER A 151 -6.12 1.10 -3.12
C SER A 151 -4.79 1.83 -2.88
N ALA A 152 -4.22 1.75 -1.67
CA ALA A 152 -2.99 2.45 -1.30
C ALA A 152 -1.71 1.70 -1.69
N LEU A 153 -1.76 0.36 -1.70
CA LEU A 153 -0.58 -0.52 -1.76
C LEU A 153 -0.67 -1.59 -2.87
N GLY A 154 -1.84 -1.85 -3.44
CA GLY A 154 -2.08 -2.96 -4.37
C GLY A 154 -2.26 -4.32 -3.68
N PHE A 155 -2.27 -4.35 -2.35
CA PHE A 155 -2.48 -5.53 -1.53
C PHE A 155 -3.05 -5.11 -0.16
N PHE A 156 -3.54 -6.07 0.61
CA PHE A 156 -4.02 -5.83 1.98
C PHE A 156 -3.48 -6.87 2.98
N PRO A 157 -3.38 -6.54 4.28
CA PRO A 157 -2.77 -7.42 5.28
C PRO A 157 -3.54 -8.73 5.54
N THR A 158 -2.83 -9.78 5.94
CA THR A 158 -3.41 -11.02 6.52
C THR A 158 -3.30 -11.07 8.04
N TYR A 159 -2.69 -10.06 8.64
CA TYR A 159 -2.51 -9.89 10.07
C TYR A 159 -3.44 -8.80 10.59
N ILE A 160 -4.17 -9.09 11.66
CA ILE A 160 -5.09 -8.15 12.30
C ILE A 160 -4.87 -8.14 13.81
N ARG A 161 -4.95 -6.96 14.40
CA ARG A 161 -5.14 -6.82 15.85
C ARG A 161 -6.55 -6.28 16.09
N PRO A 162 -7.42 -6.99 16.82
CA PRO A 162 -8.72 -6.46 17.19
C PRO A 162 -8.55 -5.23 18.10
N PRO A 163 -9.31 -4.14 17.87
CA PRO A 163 -9.35 -3.02 18.80
C PRO A 163 -9.57 -3.47 20.25
N PHE A 164 -8.88 -2.79 21.19
CA PHE A 164 -8.90 -3.11 22.62
C PHE A 164 -8.36 -4.51 23.00
N GLY A 165 -7.76 -5.26 22.05
CA GLY A 165 -7.41 -6.67 22.24
C GLY A 165 -8.62 -7.60 22.40
N SER A 166 -9.82 -7.10 22.08
CA SER A 166 -11.09 -7.74 22.37
C SER A 166 -11.59 -8.55 21.17
N CYS A 167 -11.56 -9.88 21.29
CA CYS A 167 -12.08 -10.79 20.27
C CYS A 167 -12.57 -12.11 20.86
N ASN A 168 -13.87 -12.17 21.15
CA ASN A 168 -14.55 -13.37 21.63
C ASN A 168 -14.55 -14.51 20.59
N ALA A 169 -15.14 -15.67 20.93
CA ALA A 169 -15.14 -16.85 20.05
C ALA A 169 -15.82 -16.59 18.69
N ASP A 170 -16.89 -15.78 18.65
CA ASP A 170 -17.56 -15.40 17.41
C ASP A 170 -16.66 -14.52 16.52
N CYS A 171 -15.98 -13.54 17.12
CA CYS A 171 -14.96 -12.74 16.45
C CYS A 171 -13.83 -13.60 15.89
N GLN A 172 -13.28 -14.51 16.70
CA GLN A 172 -12.19 -15.41 16.29
C GLN A 172 -12.62 -16.32 15.12
N SER A 173 -13.83 -16.87 15.18
CA SER A 173 -14.40 -17.67 14.09
C SER A 173 -14.50 -16.86 12.80
N GLN A 174 -15.11 -15.67 12.85
CA GLN A 174 -15.28 -14.83 11.67
C GLN A 174 -13.94 -14.37 11.08
N LEU A 175 -13.00 -13.91 11.90
CA LEU A 175 -11.66 -13.54 11.42
C LEU A 175 -10.90 -14.75 10.85
N GLY A 176 -11.14 -15.94 11.39
CA GLY A 176 -10.63 -17.20 10.84
C GLY A 176 -11.22 -17.55 9.47
N GLU A 177 -12.50 -17.26 9.22
CA GLU A 177 -13.14 -17.42 7.92
C GLU A 177 -12.64 -16.38 6.90
N LEU A 178 -12.44 -15.14 7.36
CA LEU A 178 -11.82 -14.07 6.58
C LEU A 178 -10.30 -14.27 6.41
N GLY A 179 -9.75 -15.30 7.06
CA GLY A 179 -8.37 -15.75 6.96
C GLY A 179 -7.37 -14.72 7.47
N TYR A 180 -7.60 -14.26 8.70
CA TYR A 180 -6.68 -13.41 9.45
C TYR A 180 -5.95 -14.15 10.56
N HIS A 181 -4.68 -13.80 10.76
CA HIS A 181 -3.92 -14.07 11.97
C HIS A 181 -4.27 -13.00 13.02
N ILE A 182 -4.73 -13.41 14.20
CA ILE A 182 -5.19 -12.48 15.24
C ILE A 182 -4.04 -12.24 16.21
N ILE A 183 -3.52 -11.02 16.25
CA ILE A 183 -2.32 -10.67 17.02
C ILE A 183 -2.69 -9.83 18.23
N ASN A 184 -2.43 -10.35 19.42
CA ASN A 184 -2.40 -9.57 20.66
C ASN A 184 -0.93 -9.31 21.04
N TRP A 185 -0.59 -9.31 22.32
CA TRP A 185 0.72 -8.96 22.82
C TRP A 185 1.03 -9.75 24.07
N SER A 186 2.33 -9.88 24.34
CA SER A 186 2.85 -10.49 25.57
C SER A 186 3.33 -9.46 26.58
N ILE A 187 3.54 -8.23 26.12
CA ILE A 187 3.95 -7.08 26.92
C ILE A 187 3.07 -5.92 26.46
N ASP A 188 2.22 -5.44 27.36
CA ASP A 188 1.51 -4.17 27.21
C ASP A 188 2.40 -3.08 27.80
N SER A 189 2.76 -2.06 27.02
CA SER A 189 3.53 -0.93 27.56
C SER A 189 2.69 0.00 28.44
N ASP A 190 1.36 -0.09 28.38
CA ASP A 190 0.40 0.80 29.04
C ASP A 190 0.69 2.29 28.71
N ASP A 191 1.26 2.56 27.53
CA ASP A 191 1.65 3.89 27.10
C ASP A 191 0.46 4.84 27.02
N TRP A 192 -0.65 4.38 26.43
CA TRP A 192 -1.91 5.11 26.32
C TRP A 192 -2.45 5.62 27.68
N ARG A 193 -2.16 4.93 28.79
CA ARG A 193 -2.54 5.36 30.14
C ARG A 193 -1.57 6.38 30.73
N ASN A 194 -0.31 6.29 30.35
CA ASN A 194 0.80 7.01 30.95
C ASN A 194 1.21 8.26 30.17
N VAL A 195 0.59 8.52 29.01
CA VAL A 195 0.78 9.77 28.26
C VAL A 195 -0.13 10.90 28.76
N PRO A 196 0.31 12.17 28.64
CA PRO A 196 1.65 12.59 28.22
C PRO A 196 2.69 12.56 29.35
N ASP A 197 2.27 12.55 30.62
CA ASP A 197 3.11 13.02 31.73
C ASP A 197 3.94 11.94 32.44
N ASN A 198 3.59 10.66 32.28
CA ASN A 198 4.14 9.55 33.05
C ASN A 198 4.74 8.43 32.18
N ILE A 199 5.23 8.74 30.97
CA ILE A 199 5.77 7.72 30.04
C ILE A 199 6.93 6.90 30.64
N ALA A 200 7.59 7.41 31.69
CA ALA A 200 8.59 6.67 32.44
C ALA A 200 8.06 5.37 33.09
N ALA A 201 6.77 5.32 33.44
CA ALA A 201 6.15 4.09 33.92
C ALA A 201 6.10 3.01 32.82
N SER A 202 5.78 3.40 31.58
CA SER A 202 5.85 2.50 30.42
C SER A 202 7.28 2.06 30.12
N GLU A 203 8.27 2.96 30.23
CA GLU A 203 9.70 2.60 30.12
C GLU A 203 10.10 1.55 31.17
N ALA A 204 9.58 1.66 32.40
CA ALA A 204 9.81 0.70 33.48
C ALA A 204 9.17 -0.67 33.18
N VAL A 205 7.94 -0.70 32.65
CA VAL A 205 7.28 -1.94 32.21
C VAL A 205 8.11 -2.68 31.16
N ILE A 206 8.58 -1.97 30.13
CA ILE A 206 9.45 -2.52 29.09
C ILE A 206 10.74 -3.09 29.70
N THR A 207 11.39 -2.33 30.59
CA THR A 207 12.63 -2.76 31.26
C THR A 207 12.41 -4.03 32.08
N GLN A 208 11.28 -4.13 32.78
CA GLN A 208 10.99 -5.27 33.66
C GLN A 208 10.62 -6.53 32.88
N GLN A 209 9.79 -6.39 31.83
CA GLN A 209 9.15 -7.54 31.19
C GLN A 209 9.86 -8.05 29.94
N LEU A 210 10.59 -7.19 29.23
CA LEU A 210 11.33 -7.64 28.05
C LEU A 210 12.52 -8.47 28.51
N THR A 211 12.51 -9.78 28.25
CA THR A 211 13.62 -10.68 28.59
C THR A 211 14.13 -11.40 27.34
N ASN A 212 15.34 -11.97 27.41
CA ASN A 212 15.89 -12.84 26.37
C ASN A 212 15.79 -14.31 26.77
N SER A 213 14.65 -14.70 27.34
CA SER A 213 14.40 -16.07 27.79
C SER A 213 13.15 -16.63 27.13
N GLY A 214 13.20 -17.91 26.74
CA GLY A 214 12.11 -18.57 26.04
C GLY A 214 11.81 -17.96 24.67
N ASN A 215 10.54 -18.00 24.28
CA ASN A 215 10.07 -17.42 23.04
C ASN A 215 10.06 -15.89 23.11
N GLY A 216 10.32 -15.26 21.96
CA GLY A 216 10.32 -13.81 21.82
C GLY A 216 8.99 -13.15 22.18
N HIS A 217 9.05 -11.84 22.33
CA HIS A 217 7.93 -11.02 22.79
C HIS A 217 7.29 -10.22 21.66
N ILE A 218 5.97 -10.03 21.75
CA ILE A 218 5.23 -9.01 21.00
C ILE A 218 4.89 -7.89 21.99
N ILE A 219 5.28 -6.66 21.68
CA ILE A 219 5.06 -5.47 22.51
C ILE A 219 3.97 -4.59 21.88
N LEU A 220 2.96 -4.20 22.67
CA LEU A 220 1.96 -3.20 22.31
C LEU A 220 2.41 -1.79 22.72
N ALA A 221 2.32 -0.84 21.78
CA ALA A 221 2.42 0.60 21.98
C ALA A 221 1.60 1.32 20.90
N HIS A 222 1.50 2.65 20.97
CA HIS A 222 0.67 3.44 20.05
C HIS A 222 1.45 4.65 19.48
N ASP A 223 1.64 4.71 18.16
CA ASP A 223 2.41 5.79 17.51
C ASP A 223 1.60 7.07 17.27
N ILE A 224 0.36 7.10 17.75
CA ILE A 224 -0.47 8.30 17.81
C ILE A 224 -0.07 9.24 18.98
N HIS A 225 0.76 8.76 19.91
CA HIS A 225 1.21 9.53 21.06
C HIS A 225 2.63 10.06 20.89
N GLN A 226 2.81 11.37 21.06
CA GLN A 226 4.12 12.02 20.94
C GLN A 226 5.17 11.41 21.87
N ALA A 227 4.84 11.25 23.16
CA ALA A 227 5.79 10.68 24.14
C ALA A 227 6.14 9.22 23.84
N THR A 228 5.23 8.45 23.23
CA THR A 228 5.55 7.10 22.76
C THR A 228 6.62 7.14 21.68
N VAL A 229 6.48 8.02 20.68
CA VAL A 229 7.44 8.15 19.58
C VAL A 229 8.77 8.77 20.02
N GLU A 230 8.74 9.86 20.77
CA GLU A 230 9.93 10.63 21.13
C GLU A 230 10.75 10.00 22.25
N ARG A 231 10.12 9.19 23.11
CA ARG A 231 10.78 8.58 24.28
C ARG A 231 10.70 7.06 24.30
N LEU A 232 9.49 6.51 24.40
CA LEU A 232 9.30 5.09 24.67
C LEU A 232 9.88 4.20 23.55
N ALA A 233 9.68 4.57 22.28
CA ALA A 233 10.20 3.81 21.15
C ALA A 233 11.72 3.67 21.19
N GLY A 234 12.44 4.76 21.47
CA GLY A 234 13.89 4.73 21.65
C GLY A 234 14.30 3.86 22.85
N HIS A 235 13.52 3.90 23.94
CA HIS A 235 13.75 3.05 25.10
C HIS A 235 13.55 1.56 24.81
N MET A 236 12.49 1.19 24.09
CA MET A 236 12.24 -0.19 23.65
C MET A 236 13.40 -0.72 22.79
N ILE A 237 13.87 0.09 21.83
CA ILE A 237 14.99 -0.27 20.94
C ILE A 237 16.28 -0.49 21.74
N ARG A 238 16.65 0.45 22.63
CA ARG A 238 17.85 0.32 23.47
C ARG A 238 17.78 -0.91 24.36
N THR A 239 16.66 -1.10 25.04
CA THR A 239 16.38 -2.24 25.93
C THR A 239 16.52 -3.58 25.19
N ALA A 240 16.01 -3.66 23.95
CA ALA A 240 16.14 -4.84 23.09
C ALA A 240 17.61 -5.11 22.71
N LYS A 241 18.35 -4.09 22.27
CA LYS A 241 19.78 -4.18 21.93
C LYS A 241 20.62 -4.64 23.12
N GLU A 242 20.43 -4.04 24.28
CA GLU A 242 21.12 -4.41 25.53
C GLU A 242 20.89 -5.87 25.94
N ARG A 243 19.71 -6.41 25.61
CA ARG A 243 19.35 -7.81 25.87
C ARG A 243 19.76 -8.78 24.76
N GLY A 244 20.41 -8.28 23.71
CA GLY A 244 20.80 -9.09 22.55
C GLY A 244 19.62 -9.59 21.72
N LEU A 245 18.48 -8.90 21.74
CA LEU A 245 17.29 -9.25 20.97
C LEU A 245 17.33 -8.61 19.59
N ARG A 246 16.93 -9.37 18.56
CA ARG A 246 16.67 -8.83 17.22
C ARG A 246 15.27 -8.21 17.17
N MET A 247 15.18 -6.98 16.68
CA MET A 247 13.90 -6.31 16.47
C MET A 247 13.37 -6.63 15.07
N VAL A 248 12.28 -7.40 15.02
CA VAL A 248 11.74 -8.02 13.81
C VAL A 248 10.27 -7.64 13.61
N THR A 249 9.70 -7.93 12.44
CA THR A 249 8.26 -7.82 12.23
C THR A 249 7.51 -8.96 12.94
N VAL A 250 6.20 -8.84 13.14
CA VAL A 250 5.38 -9.91 13.73
C VAL A 250 5.45 -11.19 12.89
N GLY A 251 5.40 -11.06 11.56
CA GLY A 251 5.56 -12.18 10.65
C GLY A 251 6.87 -12.94 10.85
N GLU A 252 8.01 -12.25 10.90
CA GLU A 252 9.32 -12.89 11.17
C GLU A 252 9.37 -13.48 12.60
N CYS A 253 8.81 -12.78 13.58
CA CYS A 253 8.65 -13.25 14.97
C CYS A 253 7.88 -14.58 15.06
N LEU A 254 6.98 -14.83 14.12
CA LEU A 254 6.20 -16.07 14.02
C LEU A 254 6.79 -17.09 13.03
N GLY A 255 7.89 -16.75 12.36
CA GLY A 255 8.52 -17.60 11.34
C GLY A 255 7.75 -17.67 10.03
N ASP A 256 6.89 -16.68 9.74
CA ASP A 256 6.12 -16.61 8.51
C ASP A 256 6.88 -15.83 7.42
N PRO A 257 7.09 -16.42 6.23
CA PRO A 257 7.70 -15.73 5.10
C PRO A 257 6.92 -14.45 4.71
N ALA A 258 7.64 -13.39 4.34
CA ALA A 258 7.04 -12.10 3.98
C ALA A 258 5.99 -12.17 2.84
N ALA A 259 6.09 -13.18 1.97
CA ALA A 259 5.11 -13.43 0.92
C ALA A 259 3.70 -13.79 1.43
N ASN A 260 3.58 -14.21 2.70
CA ASN A 260 2.31 -14.62 3.30
C ASN A 260 1.63 -13.50 4.11
N TRP A 261 2.32 -12.38 4.35
CA TRP A 261 1.83 -11.30 5.21
C TRP A 261 0.71 -10.47 4.57
N TYR A 262 0.55 -10.59 3.25
CA TYR A 262 -0.38 -9.79 2.47
C TYR A 262 -1.11 -10.66 1.44
N ARG A 263 -2.29 -10.20 1.04
CA ARG A 263 -3.02 -10.71 -0.11
C ARG A 263 -2.94 -9.73 -1.25
N ALA A 264 -2.52 -10.22 -2.40
CA ALA A 264 -2.56 -9.44 -3.63
C ALA A 264 -4.00 -9.02 -3.92
N PHE A 265 -4.18 -7.76 -4.31
CA PHE A 265 -5.44 -7.27 -4.82
C PHE A 265 -5.26 -6.87 -6.28
N THR A 266 -5.93 -7.61 -7.16
CA THR A 266 -6.18 -7.18 -8.53
C THR A 266 -7.63 -6.70 -8.59
N PRO A 267 -7.90 -5.43 -8.92
CA PRO A 267 -9.26 -4.93 -9.01
C PRO A 267 -10.08 -5.86 -9.90
N THR A 268 -11.11 -6.47 -9.32
CA THR A 268 -12.10 -7.19 -10.11
C THR A 268 -12.88 -6.14 -10.88
N ASN A 269 -12.69 -6.09 -12.20
CA ASN A 269 -13.54 -5.29 -13.08
C ASN A 269 -15.00 -5.68 -12.78
N PRO A 270 -15.90 -4.75 -12.39
CA PRO A 270 -17.22 -5.07 -11.82
C PRO A 270 -18.22 -5.69 -12.81
N ASN A 271 -17.74 -6.34 -13.87
CA ASN A 271 -18.56 -7.08 -14.81
C ASN A 271 -18.11 -8.56 -14.92
N PRO A 272 -18.42 -9.40 -13.92
CA PRO A 272 -18.29 -10.85 -14.03
C PRO A 272 -19.52 -11.38 -14.81
N GLY A 273 -19.58 -11.16 -16.12
CA GLY A 273 -20.81 -11.55 -16.82
C GLY A 273 -20.96 -11.37 -18.31
N ASN A 274 -19.98 -10.85 -19.05
CA ASN A 274 -20.00 -11.00 -20.51
C ASN A 274 -18.71 -11.69 -20.97
N PRO A 275 -18.79 -12.89 -21.58
CA PRO A 275 -17.68 -13.31 -22.44
C PRO A 275 -17.45 -12.19 -23.48
N PRO A 276 -16.21 -12.04 -23.98
CA PRO A 276 -15.94 -11.04 -25.01
C PRO A 276 -16.98 -11.23 -26.12
N PRO A 277 -17.64 -10.16 -26.62
CA PRO A 277 -18.46 -10.31 -27.80
C PRO A 277 -17.56 -10.95 -28.86
N SER A 278 -18.01 -12.10 -29.37
CA SER A 278 -17.31 -12.93 -30.34
C SER A 278 -17.25 -12.28 -31.73
N GLY A 279 -17.21 -10.95 -31.79
CA GLY A 279 -16.97 -10.13 -32.97
C GLY A 279 -15.90 -9.12 -32.60
N GLY A 280 -14.84 -9.04 -33.41
CA GLY A 280 -13.68 -8.19 -33.14
C GLY A 280 -14.06 -6.76 -32.71
N LEU A 281 -13.33 -6.24 -31.73
CA LEU A 281 -13.53 -4.90 -31.20
C LEU A 281 -13.46 -3.86 -32.32
N LYS A 282 -14.36 -2.86 -32.27
CA LYS A 282 -14.37 -1.76 -33.24
C LYS A 282 -13.36 -0.69 -32.81
N PRO A 283 -12.58 -0.11 -33.75
CA PRO A 283 -11.72 1.05 -33.45
C PRO A 283 -12.53 2.22 -32.88
N THR A 284 -11.97 2.91 -31.91
CA THR A 284 -12.62 4.04 -31.26
C THR A 284 -12.89 5.20 -32.24
N PRO A 285 -14.10 5.78 -32.26
CA PRO A 285 -14.41 6.97 -33.05
C PRO A 285 -14.04 8.29 -32.34
N ASP A 286 -13.88 8.27 -31.02
CA ASP A 286 -13.77 9.48 -30.18
C ASP A 286 -12.58 9.46 -29.20
N GLY A 287 -11.74 8.42 -29.27
CA GLY A 287 -10.59 8.25 -28.39
C GLY A 287 -10.88 7.51 -27.09
N THR A 288 -12.12 7.09 -26.84
CA THR A 288 -12.48 6.27 -25.69
C THR A 288 -12.27 4.79 -25.93
N CYS A 289 -11.95 4.02 -24.90
CA CYS A 289 -11.71 2.59 -24.96
C CYS A 289 -12.10 1.90 -23.65
N GLY A 290 -12.18 0.57 -23.66
CA GLY A 290 -12.47 -0.21 -22.46
C GLY A 290 -13.84 -0.87 -22.47
N GLY A 291 -14.11 -1.68 -21.45
CA GLY A 291 -15.32 -2.50 -21.35
C GLY A 291 -16.62 -1.71 -21.20
N SER A 292 -16.55 -0.42 -20.85
CA SER A 292 -17.70 0.48 -20.76
C SER A 292 -18.15 1.05 -22.12
N THR A 293 -17.23 1.15 -23.08
CA THR A 293 -17.52 1.70 -24.41
C THR A 293 -17.53 0.63 -25.52
N GLY A 294 -16.87 -0.50 -25.28
CA GLY A 294 -16.76 -1.60 -26.26
C GLY A 294 -15.82 -1.29 -27.43
N PHE A 295 -15.04 -0.21 -27.33
CA PHE A 295 -14.09 0.22 -28.37
C PHE A 295 -12.65 -0.18 -28.03
N THR A 296 -11.85 -0.39 -29.09
CA THR A 296 -10.40 -0.57 -28.98
C THR A 296 -9.64 0.66 -29.47
N CYS A 297 -8.48 0.90 -28.86
CA CYS A 297 -7.49 1.85 -29.32
C CYS A 297 -6.68 1.36 -30.53
N GLN A 298 -6.77 0.08 -30.88
CA GLN A 298 -6.00 -0.48 -31.98
C GLN A 298 -6.41 0.16 -33.32
N GLY A 299 -5.47 0.89 -33.93
CA GLY A 299 -5.69 1.67 -35.17
C GLY A 299 -6.25 3.07 -34.94
N SER A 300 -6.32 3.55 -33.69
CA SER A 300 -6.72 4.92 -33.37
C SER A 300 -5.61 5.92 -33.66
N SER A 301 -5.99 7.10 -34.15
CA SER A 301 -5.06 8.24 -34.32
C SER A 301 -4.54 8.80 -32.99
N SER A 302 -5.24 8.55 -31.89
CA SER A 302 -4.84 9.02 -30.56
C SER A 302 -3.79 8.12 -29.90
N GLY A 303 -3.57 6.92 -30.43
CA GLY A 303 -2.62 5.92 -29.93
C GLY A 303 -3.26 4.57 -29.65
N ASN A 304 -2.43 3.52 -29.59
CA ASN A 304 -2.89 2.13 -29.52
C ASN A 304 -3.10 1.61 -28.10
N CYS A 305 -2.67 2.34 -27.07
CA CYS A 305 -2.75 1.91 -25.69
C CYS A 305 -4.04 2.43 -25.04
N CYS A 306 -4.75 1.56 -24.32
CA CYS A 306 -5.94 1.94 -23.57
C CYS A 306 -5.56 2.14 -22.11
N SER A 307 -5.60 3.38 -21.61
CA SER A 307 -5.25 3.67 -20.22
C SER A 307 -6.26 3.07 -19.24
N GLN A 308 -5.90 2.97 -17.96
CA GLN A 308 -6.83 2.62 -16.88
C GLN A 308 -8.05 3.56 -16.77
N TYR A 309 -7.95 4.77 -17.35
CA TYR A 309 -9.02 5.76 -17.36
C TYR A 309 -9.96 5.66 -18.57
N GLY A 310 -9.76 4.66 -19.45
CA GLY A 310 -10.62 4.42 -20.61
C GLY A 310 -10.35 5.35 -21.80
N TRP A 311 -9.10 5.82 -21.93
CA TRP A 311 -8.68 6.71 -23.01
C TRP A 311 -7.53 6.13 -23.83
N CYS A 312 -7.56 6.36 -25.13
CA CYS A 312 -6.52 5.97 -26.05
C CYS A 312 -5.36 6.95 -26.04
N GLY A 313 -4.14 6.41 -25.96
CA GLY A 313 -2.91 7.18 -26.00
C GLY A 313 -1.72 6.34 -26.41
N SER A 314 -0.57 7.00 -26.58
CA SER A 314 0.72 6.35 -26.87
C SER A 314 1.79 6.64 -25.82
N SER A 315 1.47 7.42 -24.77
CA SER A 315 2.43 7.72 -23.71
C SER A 315 2.55 6.57 -22.71
N SER A 316 3.60 6.61 -21.89
CA SER A 316 3.79 5.69 -20.75
C SER A 316 2.56 5.59 -19.86
N ASP A 317 1.85 6.70 -19.65
CA ASP A 317 0.67 6.77 -18.79
C ASP A 317 -0.52 5.99 -19.37
N HIS A 318 -0.50 5.73 -20.67
CA HIS A 318 -1.51 4.94 -21.37
C HIS A 318 -1.06 3.50 -21.60
N CYS A 319 0.23 3.28 -21.85
CA CYS A 319 0.78 1.99 -22.26
C CYS A 319 1.32 1.13 -21.12
N ASN A 320 1.64 1.72 -19.95
CA ASN A 320 2.30 1.02 -18.85
C ASN A 320 1.31 0.68 -17.73
N ALA A 321 1.55 1.16 -16.50
CA ALA A 321 0.76 0.81 -15.33
C ALA A 321 -0.73 1.10 -15.57
N GLY A 322 -1.57 0.08 -15.41
CA GLY A 322 -3.02 0.19 -15.60
C GLY A 322 -3.52 0.12 -17.05
N CYS A 323 -2.63 -0.12 -18.03
CA CYS A 323 -3.07 -0.30 -19.41
C CYS A 323 -4.00 -1.52 -19.58
N GLN A 324 -5.12 -1.34 -20.27
CA GLN A 324 -6.15 -2.35 -20.50
C GLN A 324 -5.85 -3.16 -21.78
N SER A 325 -5.16 -4.29 -21.64
CA SER A 325 -4.66 -5.09 -22.77
C SER A 325 -5.75 -5.73 -23.64
N ALA A 326 -6.97 -5.84 -23.11
CA ALA A 326 -8.13 -6.28 -23.88
C ALA A 326 -8.62 -5.22 -24.89
N PHE A 327 -8.28 -3.94 -24.68
CA PHE A 327 -8.79 -2.81 -25.47
C PHE A 327 -7.68 -1.98 -26.12
N GLY A 328 -6.41 -2.29 -25.86
CA GLY A 328 -5.25 -1.65 -26.48
C GLY A 328 -3.96 -2.45 -26.30
N THR A 329 -2.86 -1.99 -26.88
CA THR A 329 -1.54 -2.63 -26.79
C THR A 329 -0.79 -2.16 -25.54
N CYS A 330 -0.59 -3.03 -24.56
CA CYS A 330 0.05 -2.69 -23.28
C CYS A 330 1.49 -3.20 -23.19
N GLY A 331 2.32 -2.52 -22.39
CA GLY A 331 3.74 -2.83 -22.21
C GLY A 331 4.62 -2.36 -23.37
N SER A 332 4.04 -1.90 -24.47
CA SER A 332 4.75 -1.23 -25.56
C SER A 332 4.86 0.26 -25.28
N GLY A 333 5.65 0.63 -24.27
CA GLY A 333 6.26 1.96 -24.17
C GLY A 333 7.32 2.22 -25.25
N GLN A 334 7.27 1.49 -26.37
CA GLN A 334 8.01 1.74 -27.59
C GLN A 334 6.95 1.94 -28.68
N ALA A 335 6.84 3.16 -29.18
CA ALA A 335 6.07 3.43 -30.37
C ALA A 335 6.53 2.44 -31.46
N PRO A 336 5.63 1.68 -32.11
CA PRO A 336 5.98 1.04 -33.36
C PRO A 336 6.40 2.14 -34.34
N PRO A 337 7.40 1.93 -35.20
CA PRO A 337 7.71 2.89 -36.24
C PRO A 337 6.45 3.10 -37.09
N PRO A 338 6.21 4.32 -37.62
CA PRO A 338 5.13 4.53 -38.56
C PRO A 338 5.32 3.55 -39.72
N SER A 339 4.37 2.63 -39.85
CA SER A 339 4.25 1.79 -41.03
C SER A 339 3.96 2.69 -42.23
N GLY A 340 5.01 2.99 -42.99
CA GLY A 340 4.93 3.68 -44.28
C GLY A 340 5.59 5.06 -44.32
N GLY A 341 6.92 5.10 -44.25
CA GLY A 341 7.71 6.30 -44.52
C GLY A 341 9.08 6.16 -43.87
N GLY A 342 10.16 6.15 -44.65
CA GLY A 342 11.53 6.06 -44.12
C GLY A 342 11.80 7.16 -43.09
N LEU A 343 12.49 6.82 -42.00
CA LEU A 343 12.90 7.78 -40.97
C LEU A 343 13.78 8.87 -41.60
N THR A 344 13.58 10.11 -41.20
CA THR A 344 14.37 11.25 -41.68
C THR A 344 15.62 11.41 -40.81
N VAL A 345 16.77 11.79 -41.37
CA VAL A 345 17.98 12.02 -40.57
C VAL A 345 17.74 13.18 -39.60
N SER A 346 18.05 12.98 -38.32
CA SER A 346 17.82 13.93 -37.25
C SER A 346 18.55 15.27 -37.50
N PRO A 347 17.82 16.40 -37.64
CA PRO A 347 18.42 17.72 -37.85
C PRO A 347 18.84 18.41 -36.55
N ASP A 348 18.27 18.00 -35.42
CA ASP A 348 18.42 18.66 -34.11
C ASP A 348 19.00 17.75 -33.03
N GLY A 349 19.39 16.53 -33.39
CA GLY A 349 19.92 15.52 -32.48
C GLY A 349 18.86 14.75 -31.71
N THR A 350 17.56 14.94 -31.99
CA THR A 350 16.50 14.13 -31.39
C THR A 350 16.23 12.86 -32.21
N CYS A 351 15.86 11.79 -31.53
CA CYS A 351 15.51 10.51 -32.14
C CYS A 351 14.45 9.78 -31.31
N ALA A 352 13.88 8.72 -31.88
CA ALA A 352 12.82 7.91 -31.26
C ALA A 352 11.50 8.63 -30.97
N GLY A 353 10.52 7.89 -30.45
CA GLY A 353 9.16 8.39 -30.19
C GLY A 353 8.44 8.82 -31.47
N ASN A 354 7.63 9.89 -31.39
CA ASN A 354 6.86 10.42 -32.51
C ASN A 354 7.65 11.42 -33.38
N THR A 355 8.97 11.53 -33.20
CA THR A 355 9.79 12.50 -33.93
C THR A 355 9.94 12.16 -35.42
N GLY A 356 9.84 10.87 -35.77
CA GLY A 356 10.10 10.40 -37.14
C GLY A 356 11.58 10.48 -37.55
N PHE A 357 12.49 10.75 -36.60
CA PHE A 357 13.91 10.94 -36.87
C PHE A 357 14.78 9.72 -36.54
N THR A 358 15.82 9.50 -37.36
CA THR A 358 16.91 8.56 -37.11
C THR A 358 18.24 9.30 -36.90
N CYS A 359 19.08 8.77 -36.02
CA CYS A 359 20.46 9.22 -35.84
C CYS A 359 21.40 8.73 -36.94
N GLN A 360 20.99 7.75 -37.76
CA GLN A 360 21.85 7.20 -38.80
C GLN A 360 22.16 8.25 -39.88
N GLY A 361 23.39 8.75 -39.91
CA GLY A 361 23.84 9.84 -40.78
C GLY A 361 23.70 11.24 -40.19
N SER A 362 23.30 11.39 -38.92
CA SER A 362 23.21 12.69 -38.24
C SER A 362 24.59 13.21 -37.83
N SER A 363 24.75 14.53 -37.85
CA SER A 363 25.96 15.22 -37.37
C SER A 363 26.18 15.07 -35.86
N SER A 364 25.13 14.79 -35.09
CA SER A 364 25.20 14.56 -33.65
C SER A 364 25.70 13.16 -33.28
N GLY A 365 25.75 12.23 -34.24
CA GLY A 365 26.18 10.85 -34.04
C GLY A 365 25.12 9.83 -34.46
N ASN A 366 25.54 8.58 -34.65
CA ASN A 366 24.72 7.52 -35.25
C ASN A 366 23.88 6.73 -34.24
N CYS A 367 24.12 6.87 -32.95
CA CYS A 367 23.46 6.08 -31.91
C CYS A 367 22.32 6.87 -31.28
N CYS A 368 21.17 6.23 -31.08
CA CYS A 368 20.02 6.83 -30.40
C CYS A 368 19.94 6.32 -28.96
N SER A 369 20.18 7.18 -27.98
CA SER A 369 20.14 6.81 -26.55
C SER A 369 18.73 6.46 -26.10
N GLN A 370 18.61 5.77 -24.95
CA GLN A 370 17.31 5.52 -24.28
C GLN A 370 16.52 6.79 -23.95
N TRP A 371 17.16 7.95 -23.97
CA TRP A 371 16.56 9.25 -23.68
C TRP A 371 16.11 10.01 -24.93
N GLY A 372 16.24 9.41 -26.12
CA GLY A 372 15.78 10.01 -27.38
C GLY A 372 16.76 11.03 -27.99
N TRP A 373 18.06 10.85 -27.76
CA TRP A 373 19.11 11.74 -28.26
C TRP A 373 20.17 11.02 -29.10
N CYS A 374 20.64 11.67 -30.16
CA CYS A 374 21.73 11.22 -31.01
C CYS A 374 23.09 11.50 -30.41
N GLY A 375 23.98 10.51 -30.46
CA GLY A 375 25.35 10.63 -29.96
C GLY A 375 26.28 9.57 -30.52
N THR A 376 27.55 9.65 -30.12
CA THR A 376 28.62 8.69 -30.45
C THR A 376 29.25 8.02 -29.22
N SER A 377 28.90 8.46 -28.01
CA SER A 377 29.45 7.90 -26.78
C SER A 377 28.80 6.57 -26.40
N ALA A 378 29.44 5.82 -25.49
CA ALA A 378 28.89 4.58 -24.95
C ALA A 378 27.49 4.78 -24.32
N ASP A 379 27.23 5.94 -23.70
CA ASP A 379 25.92 6.27 -23.13
C ASP A 379 24.80 6.36 -24.17
N HIS A 380 25.15 6.54 -25.44
CA HIS A 380 24.22 6.57 -26.56
C HIS A 380 24.17 5.25 -27.32
N CYS A 381 25.30 4.55 -27.43
CA CYS A 381 25.44 3.36 -28.27
C CYS A 381 25.25 2.03 -27.53
N ALA A 382 25.46 1.97 -26.20
CA ALA A 382 25.44 0.75 -25.41
C ALA A 382 24.06 0.50 -24.74
N ALA A 383 24.03 0.23 -23.43
CA ALA A 383 22.82 -0.17 -22.72
C ALA A 383 21.68 0.86 -22.90
N GLY A 384 20.54 0.39 -23.42
CA GLY A 384 19.37 1.22 -23.69
C GLY A 384 19.36 1.92 -25.06
N CYS A 385 20.36 1.69 -25.92
CA CYS A 385 20.36 2.22 -27.28
C CYS A 385 19.16 1.69 -28.09
N GLN A 386 18.50 2.60 -28.81
CA GLN A 386 17.28 2.34 -29.56
C GLN A 386 17.61 1.99 -31.02
N SER A 387 17.80 0.69 -31.30
CA SER A 387 18.26 0.18 -32.61
C SER A 387 17.31 0.45 -33.78
N ALA A 388 16.03 0.77 -33.50
CA ALA A 388 15.08 1.21 -34.52
C ALA A 388 15.38 2.63 -35.05
N PHE A 389 16.15 3.43 -34.32
CA PHE A 389 16.41 4.84 -34.61
C PHE A 389 17.91 5.18 -34.70
N GLY A 390 18.82 4.23 -34.48
CA GLY A 390 20.27 4.43 -34.59
C GLY A 390 21.08 3.13 -34.58
N THR A 391 22.41 3.24 -34.69
CA THR A 391 23.34 2.10 -34.65
C THR A 391 23.77 1.82 -33.21
N CYS A 392 23.45 0.64 -32.67
CA CYS A 392 23.81 0.24 -31.31
C CYS A 392 24.99 -0.75 -31.30
N SER A 393 25.78 -0.74 -30.23
CA SER A 393 27.00 -1.53 -30.03
C SER A 393 26.85 -2.61 -28.96
#